data_AF-A0AA37F6I4-F1
#
_entry.id   AF-A0AA37F6I4-F1
#
_cell.length_a   1.000
_cell.length_b   1.000
_cell.length_c   1.000
_cell.angle_alpha   90.00
_cell.angle_beta   90.00
_cell.angle_gamma   90.00
#
_symmetry.space_group_name_H-M   'P 1'
#
loop_
_entity.id
_entity.type
_entity.pdbx_description
1 polymer ?
#
loop_
_entity_poly.entity_id
_entity_poly.type
_entity_poly.pdbx_seq_one_letter_code
_entity_poly.pdbx_strand_id
1 'polypeptide(L)'
;MSDFATTAFIDADGNGFVDTEWVDVTGDGYADQENYDLNGDGYTDVTYNDYNGDGYADEALVDLDGDGVADYAETAGPFSV
;
A
#
# COMPACT_ATOMS: atom_id res chain seq x y z
N MET A 1 11.61 -5.52 22.20
CA MET A 1 10.74 -6.72 22.18
C MET A 1 9.69 -6.43 21.13
N SER A 2 9.53 -7.35 20.18
CA SER A 2 8.58 -7.34 19.05
C SER A 2 8.59 -6.10 18.15
N ASP A 3 9.67 -5.91 17.41
CA ASP A 3 9.58 -5.22 16.12
C ASP A 3 9.14 -6.29 15.11
N PHE A 4 7.85 -6.60 15.09
CA PHE A 4 7.31 -7.56 14.14
C PHE A 4 6.61 -6.77 13.06
N ALA A 5 7.34 -6.57 11.96
CA ALA A 5 6.74 -6.16 10.72
C ALA A 5 5.51 -7.05 10.47
N THR A 6 4.33 -6.43 10.40
CA THR A 6 3.05 -7.10 10.23
C THR A 6 2.59 -6.88 8.81
N THR A 7 2.37 -7.98 8.08
CA THR A 7 1.74 -7.94 6.77
C THR A 7 0.37 -8.59 6.86
N ALA A 8 -0.66 -7.87 6.43
CA ALA A 8 -2.03 -8.37 6.34
C ALA A 8 -2.43 -8.43 4.86
N PHE A 9 -2.91 -9.59 4.43
CA PHE A 9 -3.50 -9.79 3.10
C PHE A 9 -4.99 -10.00 3.27
N ILE A 10 -5.78 -9.22 2.53
CA ILE A 10 -7.24 -9.24 2.58
C ILE A 10 -7.73 -9.58 1.17
N ASP A 11 -8.43 -10.71 1.08
CA ASP A 11 -9.25 -11.11 -0.06
C ASP A 11 -10.70 -10.84 0.35
N ALA A 12 -11.24 -9.72 -0.11
CA ALA A 12 -12.56 -9.21 0.24
C ALA A 12 -13.66 -9.85 -0.61
N ASP A 13 -13.37 -10.19 -1.87
CA ASP A 13 -14.34 -10.77 -2.79
C ASP A 13 -14.33 -12.32 -2.84
N GLY A 14 -13.28 -12.95 -2.29
CA GLY A 14 -13.11 -14.39 -2.20
C GLY A 14 -12.66 -15.06 -3.50
N ASN A 15 -12.09 -14.29 -4.44
CA ASN A 15 -11.66 -14.78 -5.74
C ASN A 15 -10.29 -15.51 -5.71
N GLY A 16 -9.56 -15.42 -4.59
CA GLY A 16 -8.25 -16.04 -4.38
C GLY A 16 -7.05 -15.16 -4.77
N PHE A 17 -7.28 -13.92 -5.19
CA PHE A 17 -6.32 -12.84 -5.30
C PHE A 17 -6.45 -11.90 -4.09
N VAL A 18 -5.42 -11.10 -3.84
CA VAL A 18 -5.41 -10.18 -2.70
C VAL A 18 -5.96 -8.85 -3.18
N ASP A 19 -7.12 -8.45 -2.65
CA ASP A 19 -7.72 -7.14 -2.93
C ASP A 19 -6.99 -6.01 -2.18
N THR A 20 -6.44 -6.32 -1.00
CA THR A 20 -5.75 -5.32 -0.17
C THR A 20 -4.62 -5.95 0.63
N GLU A 21 -3.43 -5.37 0.56
CA GLU A 21 -2.27 -5.72 1.39
C GLU A 21 -1.86 -4.52 2.24
N TRP A 22 -1.71 -4.71 3.54
CA TRP A 22 -1.17 -3.70 4.46
C TRP A 22 0.14 -4.20 5.05
N VAL A 23 1.14 -3.34 5.09
CA VAL A 23 2.45 -3.61 5.65
C VAL A 23 2.76 -2.55 6.70
N ASP A 24 2.89 -2.97 7.95
CA ASP A 24 3.40 -2.17 9.06
C ASP A 24 4.80 -2.70 9.38
N VAL A 25 5.85 -2.01 8.91
CA VAL A 25 7.26 -2.35 9.12
C VAL A 25 7.75 -1.78 10.45
N THR A 26 7.28 -0.60 10.85
CA THR A 26 7.73 0.12 12.05
C THR A 26 7.11 -0.42 13.35
N GLY A 27 6.03 -1.19 13.26
CA GLY A 27 5.32 -1.82 14.36
C GLY A 27 4.59 -0.82 15.26
N ASP A 28 4.26 0.36 14.73
CA ASP A 28 3.59 1.43 15.48
C ASP A 28 2.05 1.34 15.40
N GLY A 29 1.54 0.43 14.56
CA GLY A 29 0.11 0.20 14.34
C GLY A 29 -0.48 1.00 13.18
N TYR A 30 0.33 1.78 12.46
CA TYR A 30 -0.01 2.38 11.17
C TYR A 30 0.61 1.56 10.03
N ALA A 31 -0.05 1.56 8.87
CA ALA A 31 0.50 0.89 7.70
C ALA A 31 1.52 1.82 7.02
N ASP A 32 2.77 1.37 6.94
CA ASP A 32 3.82 2.03 6.16
C ASP A 32 3.62 1.83 4.65
N GLN A 33 2.91 0.76 4.25
CA GLN A 33 2.52 0.51 2.87
C GLN A 33 1.13 -0.11 2.79
N GLU A 34 0.30 0.39 1.90
CA GLU A 34 -1.00 -0.18 1.55
C GLU A 34 -1.10 -0.40 0.04
N ASN A 35 -1.36 -1.62 -0.39
CA ASN A 35 -1.58 -1.99 -1.78
C ASN A 35 -3.04 -2.39 -1.96
N TYR A 36 -3.67 -1.95 -3.05
CA TYR A 36 -5.04 -2.27 -3.41
C TYR A 36 -5.10 -2.82 -4.84
N ASP A 37 -5.70 -3.99 -5.00
CA ASP A 37 -6.15 -4.54 -6.28
C ASP A 37 -7.67 -4.33 -6.33
N LEU A 38 -8.11 -3.39 -7.17
CA LEU A 38 -9.51 -3.01 -7.29
C LEU A 38 -10.22 -3.79 -8.40
N ASN A 39 -9.44 -4.36 -9.32
CA ASN A 39 -9.93 -5.01 -10.53
C ASN A 39 -9.92 -6.56 -10.41
N GLY A 40 -9.18 -7.09 -9.43
CA GLY A 40 -9.08 -8.51 -9.08
C GLY A 40 -8.23 -9.34 -10.06
N ASP A 41 -7.30 -8.71 -10.79
CA ASP A 41 -6.42 -9.37 -11.76
C ASP A 41 -5.13 -9.92 -11.13
N GLY A 42 -4.90 -9.63 -9.85
CA GLY A 42 -3.73 -10.03 -9.09
C GLY A 42 -2.54 -9.06 -9.19
N TYR A 43 -2.71 -7.92 -9.86
CA TYR A 43 -1.78 -6.81 -9.85
C TYR A 43 -2.34 -5.66 -8.99
N THR A 44 -1.44 -4.92 -8.37
CA THR A 44 -1.81 -3.79 -7.53
C THR A 44 -2.17 -2.59 -8.39
N ASP A 45 -3.43 -2.16 -8.34
CA ASP A 45 -3.91 -0.94 -8.99
C ASP A 45 -3.45 0.33 -8.24
N VAL A 46 -3.37 0.30 -6.90
CA VAL A 46 -2.99 1.48 -6.11
C VAL A 46 -2.07 1.09 -4.96
N THR A 47 -0.92 1.76 -4.84
CA THR A 47 -0.02 1.65 -3.68
C THR A 47 0.08 2.98 -2.96
N TYR A 48 -0.12 2.98 -1.66
CA TYR A 48 0.20 4.09 -0.77
C TYR A 48 1.40 3.72 0.08
N ASN A 49 2.38 4.62 0.20
CA ASN A 49 3.50 4.48 1.13
C ASN A 49 3.48 5.65 2.14
N ASP A 50 3.53 5.34 3.41
CA ASP A 50 3.81 6.27 4.51
C ASP A 50 5.24 5.99 5.00
N TYR A 51 6.18 6.88 4.70
CA TYR A 51 7.57 6.72 5.11
C TYR A 51 7.83 7.26 6.51
N ASN A 52 6.89 8.04 7.05
CA ASN A 52 7.09 8.84 8.24
C ASN A 52 6.29 8.31 9.45
N GLY A 53 5.33 7.41 9.22
CA GLY A 53 4.52 6.73 10.23
C GLY A 53 3.51 7.65 10.91
N ASP A 54 3.07 8.73 10.24
CA ASP A 54 2.05 9.64 10.76
C ASP A 54 0.62 9.23 10.41
N GLY A 55 0.46 8.13 9.66
CA GLY A 55 -0.80 7.58 9.20
C GLY A 55 -1.33 8.28 7.95
N TYR A 56 -0.53 9.12 7.28
CA TYR A 56 -0.84 9.69 5.99
C TYR A 56 0.14 9.19 4.93
N ALA A 57 -0.39 8.83 3.76
CA ALA A 57 0.44 8.43 2.63
C ALA A 57 1.31 9.62 2.15
N ASP A 58 2.62 9.42 2.20
CA ASP A 58 3.63 10.31 1.61
C ASP A 58 3.70 10.13 0.08
N GLU A 59 3.43 8.93 -0.40
CA GLU A 59 3.49 8.58 -1.81
C GLU A 59 2.28 7.73 -2.20
N ALA A 60 1.69 8.03 -3.35
CA ALA A 60 0.62 7.28 -3.97
C ALA A 60 1.03 6.89 -5.39
N LEU A 61 1.07 5.59 -5.68
CA LEU A 61 1.30 5.02 -6.99
C LEU A 61 -0.04 4.48 -7.50
N VAL A 62 -0.36 4.73 -8.76
CA VAL A 62 -1.59 4.23 -9.39
C VAL A 62 -1.22 3.59 -10.72
N ASP A 63 -1.54 2.31 -10.86
CA ASP A 63 -1.55 1.54 -12.09
C ASP A 63 -3.01 1.50 -12.60
N LEU A 64 -3.25 2.04 -13.79
CA LEU A 64 -4.60 2.05 -14.39
C LEU A 64 -4.78 0.96 -15.44
N ASP A 65 -3.69 0.35 -15.91
CA ASP A 65 -3.73 -0.65 -16.97
C ASP A 65 -3.51 -2.08 -16.47
N GLY A 66 -3.19 -2.24 -15.19
CA GLY A 66 -3.09 -3.52 -14.49
C GLY A 66 -1.89 -4.34 -14.96
N ASP A 67 -0.84 -3.68 -15.47
CA ASP A 67 0.38 -4.36 -15.94
C ASP A 67 1.40 -4.61 -14.82
N GLY A 68 1.12 -4.14 -13.60
CA GLY A 68 1.96 -4.20 -12.42
C GLY A 68 2.98 -3.06 -12.35
N VAL A 69 2.89 -2.06 -13.23
CA VAL A 69 3.72 -0.86 -13.24
C VAL A 69 2.84 0.36 -13.08
N ALA A 70 3.11 1.15 -12.05
CA ALA A 70 2.37 2.38 -11.83
C ALA A 70 2.52 3.37 -13.00
N ASP A 71 1.37 3.78 -13.56
CA ASP A 71 1.23 4.83 -14.55
C ASP A 71 1.45 6.23 -13.94
N TYR A 72 0.96 6.41 -12.71
CA TYR A 72 0.99 7.66 -11.97
C TYR A 72 1.69 7.47 -10.63
N ALA A 73 2.53 8.45 -10.29
CA ALA A 73 3.15 8.54 -8.98
C ALA A 73 2.95 9.97 -8.46
N GLU A 74 2.18 10.11 -7.40
CA GLU A 74 2.06 11.33 -6.63
C GLU A 74 2.84 11.19 -5.33
N THR A 75 3.98 11.85 -5.26
CA THR A 75 4.67 12.10 -3.98
C THR A 75 4.13 13.42 -3.42
N ALA A 76 3.63 13.39 -2.19
CA ALA A 76 3.43 14.57 -1.37
C ALA A 76 4.82 15.15 -1.04
N GLY A 77 5.37 15.96 -1.96
CA GLY A 77 6.73 16.50 -1.81
C GLY A 77 6.85 17.57 -0.73
N PRO A 78 8.11 18.00 -0.49
CA PRO A 78 8.93 17.53 0.61
C PRO A 78 8.34 17.88 1.98
N PHE A 79 8.57 17.01 2.96
CA PHE A 79 8.45 17.30 4.39
C PHE A 79 8.80 18.77 4.67
N SER A 80 7.80 19.55 5.08
CA SER A 80 8.08 20.84 5.69
C SER A 80 8.75 20.55 7.03
N VAL A 81 10.03 20.86 7.10
CA VAL A 81 10.90 20.87 8.29
C VAL A 81 10.29 21.69 9.42
#